data_AF-A0A6N3EEA8-F1
#
_entry.id   AF-A0A6N3EEA8-F1
#
_cell.length_a   1.000
_cell.length_b   1.000
_cell.length_c   1.000
_cell.angle_alpha   90.00
_cell.angle_beta   90.00
_cell.angle_gamma   90.00
#
_symmetry.space_group_name_H-M   'P 1'
#
loop_
_entity.id
_entity.type
_entity.pdbx_description
1 polymer ?
#
loop_
_entity_poly.entity_id
_entity_poly.type
_entity_poly.pdbx_seq_one_letter_code
_entity_poly.pdbx_strand_id
1 'polypeptide(L)'
;MSYGEQQKEIETIRERKITVKLSAADCDRLAIKCGEHGLTIGELIENFVGDLVGGTYSNESDERDYADRWFERCWFGMFPEQTLLSHLLCNGYEPENYLDLLDCIKYAEYDKERAKEVPEEYDEEELSFIDGDIAEWEEKLHDMRENWEPETEPNMGEEIERIKKWVEEKEELLLKNENRRPQTIEQFHIKQWIDDTFVKGCLRVEYTGKDTAKIMDNKGDIICVEYKDGEVRECQE
;
A
#
# COMPACT_ATOMS: atom_id res chain seq x y z
N MET A 1 -16.88 1.62 17.48
CA MET A 1 -15.51 2.02 17.83
C MET A 1 -15.44 2.33 19.31
N SER A 2 -14.37 1.91 19.98
CA SER A 2 -14.07 2.30 21.36
C SER A 2 -13.55 3.75 21.40
N TYR A 3 -13.79 4.46 22.49
CA TYR A 3 -13.30 5.84 22.69
C TYR A 3 -11.78 5.97 22.49
N GLY A 4 -11.01 4.94 22.85
CA GLY A 4 -9.55 4.93 22.67
C GLY A 4 -9.07 4.70 21.23
N GLU A 5 -9.88 4.08 20.37
CA GLU A 5 -9.58 3.92 18.93
C GLU A 5 -9.82 5.24 18.20
N GLN A 6 -10.91 5.92 18.54
CA GLN A 6 -11.26 7.23 17.98
C GLN A 6 -10.21 8.30 18.29
N GLN A 7 -9.64 8.32 19.50
CA GLN A 7 -8.57 9.24 19.86
C GLN A 7 -7.32 9.07 18.98
N LYS A 8 -6.92 7.81 18.72
CA LYS A 8 -5.78 7.52 17.85
C LYS A 8 -6.04 7.96 16.41
N GLU A 9 -7.26 7.77 15.91
CA GLU A 9 -7.63 8.22 14.56
C GLU A 9 -7.57 9.74 14.44
N ILE A 10 -8.06 10.48 15.45
CA ILE A 10 -8.02 11.94 15.52
C ILE A 10 -6.57 12.46 15.45
N GLU A 11 -5.62 11.81 16.11
CA GLU A 11 -4.20 12.17 16.06
C GLU A 11 -3.61 12.08 14.65
N THR A 12 -4.24 11.33 13.74
CA THR A 12 -3.77 11.18 12.36
C THR A 12 -4.31 12.24 11.40
N ILE A 13 -5.26 13.07 11.84
CA ILE A 13 -5.90 14.11 11.02
C ILE A 13 -4.85 15.12 10.57
N ARG A 14 -4.77 15.30 9.25
CA ARG A 14 -3.85 16.21 8.57
C ARG A 14 -4.41 16.51 7.19
N GLU A 15 -4.04 17.65 6.61
CA GLU A 15 -4.45 18.02 5.25
C GLU A 15 -4.01 16.95 4.24
N ARG A 16 -4.91 16.54 3.35
CA ARG A 16 -4.65 15.57 2.28
C ARG A 16 -4.96 16.20 0.92
N LYS A 17 -4.15 15.89 -0.09
CA LYS A 17 -4.36 16.38 -1.45
C LYS A 17 -5.08 15.33 -2.29
N ILE A 18 -6.30 15.65 -2.72
CA ILE A 18 -7.09 14.81 -3.62
C ILE A 18 -7.28 15.54 -4.94
N THR A 19 -6.97 14.87 -6.05
CA THR A 19 -7.14 15.44 -7.39
C THR A 19 -8.47 14.98 -7.99
N VAL A 20 -9.35 15.94 -8.32
CA VAL A 20 -10.65 15.67 -8.93
C VAL A 20 -10.79 16.39 -10.27
N LYS A 21 -11.57 15.80 -11.19
CA LYS A 21 -11.89 16.41 -12.49
C LYS A 21 -13.27 17.05 -12.41
N LEU A 22 -13.31 18.39 -12.43
CA LEU A 22 -14.54 19.18 -12.35
C LEU A 22 -14.62 20.15 -13.53
N SER A 23 -15.84 20.45 -13.99
CA SER A 23 -16.04 21.52 -14.95
C SER A 23 -15.94 22.89 -14.26
N ALA A 24 -15.67 23.95 -15.02
CA ALA A 24 -15.65 25.32 -14.47
C ALA A 24 -16.99 25.71 -13.81
N ALA A 25 -18.11 25.21 -14.34
CA ALA A 25 -19.44 25.46 -13.78
C ALA A 25 -19.63 24.75 -12.43
N ASP A 26 -19.06 23.55 -12.26
CA ASP A 26 -19.13 22.83 -10.99
C ASP A 26 -18.28 23.53 -9.93
N CYS A 27 -17.09 24.03 -10.32
CA CYS A 27 -16.25 24.84 -9.43
C CYS A 27 -16.98 26.11 -8.96
N ASP A 28 -17.67 26.81 -9.86
CA ASP A 28 -18.43 28.02 -9.52
C ASP A 28 -19.60 27.72 -8.56
N ARG A 29 -20.39 26.68 -8.85
CA ARG A 29 -21.47 26.23 -7.96
C ARG A 29 -20.96 25.81 -6.58
N LEU A 30 -19.83 25.12 -6.53
CA LEU A 30 -19.20 24.70 -5.28
C LEU A 30 -18.74 25.91 -4.46
N ALA A 31 -18.08 26.87 -5.12
CA ALA A 31 -17.62 28.11 -4.48
C ALA A 31 -18.79 28.94 -3.94
N ILE A 32 -19.88 29.09 -4.71
CA ILE A 32 -21.09 29.80 -4.26
C ILE A 32 -21.69 29.09 -3.04
N LYS A 33 -21.91 27.78 -3.12
CA LYS A 33 -22.50 27.00 -2.02
C LYS A 33 -21.69 27.13 -0.74
N CYS A 34 -20.36 27.06 -0.83
CA CYS A 34 -19.50 27.21 0.35
C CYS A 34 -19.54 28.66 0.89
N GLY A 35 -19.45 29.64 -0.01
CA GLY A 35 -19.47 31.07 0.34
C GLY A 35 -20.75 31.53 1.01
N GLU A 36 -21.92 31.01 0.58
CA GLU A 36 -23.23 31.31 1.20
C GLU A 36 -23.33 30.85 2.66
N HIS A 37 -22.57 29.83 3.04
CA HIS A 37 -22.61 29.22 4.38
C HIS A 37 -21.34 29.48 5.21
N GLY A 38 -20.42 30.32 4.71
CA GLY A 38 -19.17 30.63 5.42
C GLY A 38 -18.21 29.46 5.55
N LEU A 39 -18.33 28.46 4.67
CA LEU A 39 -17.46 27.29 4.61
C LEU A 39 -16.37 27.48 3.56
N THR A 40 -15.22 26.85 3.79
CA THR A 40 -14.27 26.55 2.73
C THR A 40 -14.72 25.33 1.93
N ILE A 41 -14.22 25.21 0.71
CA ILE A 41 -14.44 24.00 -0.10
C ILE A 41 -13.87 22.76 0.61
N GLY A 42 -12.72 22.91 1.29
CA GLY A 42 -12.08 21.84 2.06
C GLY A 42 -13.01 21.31 3.16
N GLU A 43 -13.51 22.19 4.02
CA GLU A 43 -14.42 21.81 5.11
C GLU A 43 -15.68 21.09 4.61
N LEU A 44 -16.27 21.54 3.50
CA LEU A 44 -17.43 20.87 2.91
C LEU A 44 -17.10 19.43 2.48
N ILE A 45 -15.94 19.23 1.84
CA ILE A 45 -15.51 17.90 1.36
C ILE A 45 -15.09 17.01 2.53
N GLU A 46 -14.40 17.54 3.54
CA GLU A 46 -14.03 16.81 4.76
C GLU A 46 -15.26 16.21 5.46
N ASN A 47 -16.30 17.02 5.64
CA ASN A 47 -17.57 16.60 6.22
C ASN A 47 -18.28 15.54 5.38
N PHE A 48 -18.38 15.75 4.06
CA PHE A 48 -19.00 14.78 3.17
C PHE A 48 -18.27 13.43 3.13
N VAL A 49 -16.93 13.45 3.09
CA VAL A 49 -16.11 12.23 3.17
C VAL A 49 -16.32 11.55 4.52
N GLY A 50 -16.40 12.31 5.62
CA GLY A 50 -16.72 11.80 6.96
C GLY A 50 -18.03 11.03 7.00
N ASP A 51 -19.09 11.56 6.38
CA ASP A 51 -20.37 10.86 6.25
C ASP A 51 -20.25 9.60 5.37
N LEU A 52 -19.56 9.71 4.23
CA LEU A 52 -19.40 8.61 3.27
C LEU A 52 -18.65 7.40 3.82
N VAL A 53 -17.66 7.59 4.69
CA VAL A 53 -16.85 6.49 5.23
C VAL A 53 -17.17 6.17 6.70
N GLY A 54 -18.17 6.86 7.28
CA GLY A 54 -18.46 6.77 8.71
C GLY A 54 -17.30 7.24 9.60
N GLY A 55 -16.52 8.20 9.11
CA GLY A 55 -15.29 8.71 9.70
C GLY A 55 -15.48 9.76 10.80
N THR A 56 -14.37 10.43 11.14
CA THR A 56 -14.26 11.35 12.29
C THR A 56 -15.17 12.57 12.24
N TYR A 57 -15.57 13.03 11.05
CA TYR A 57 -16.43 14.19 10.81
C TYR A 57 -17.79 13.78 10.24
N SER A 58 -18.51 12.87 10.90
CA SER A 58 -19.88 12.51 10.50
C SER A 58 -20.92 13.46 11.10
N ASN A 59 -21.80 14.01 10.28
CA ASN A 59 -22.73 15.09 10.64
C ASN A 59 -23.98 14.66 11.38
N GLU A 60 -24.36 13.38 11.35
CA GLU A 60 -25.35 12.70 12.19
C GLU A 60 -25.53 11.28 11.60
N SER A 61 -26.47 10.49 12.11
CA SER A 61 -26.66 9.12 11.62
C SER A 61 -27.35 9.05 10.25
N ASP A 62 -28.26 9.98 9.96
CA ASP A 62 -29.06 9.93 8.75
C ASP A 62 -28.28 10.40 7.52
N GLU A 63 -27.32 11.33 7.64
CA GLU A 63 -26.39 11.67 6.56
C GLU A 63 -25.59 10.45 6.10
N ARG A 64 -25.14 9.62 7.05
CA ARG A 64 -24.48 8.34 6.74
C ARG A 64 -25.41 7.41 5.99
N ASP A 65 -26.65 7.23 6.47
CA ASP A 65 -27.66 6.43 5.77
C ASP A 65 -27.96 6.97 4.36
N TYR A 66 -27.90 8.29 4.15
CA TYR A 66 -28.05 8.90 2.83
C TYR A 66 -26.81 8.69 1.95
N ALA A 67 -25.61 8.74 2.52
CA ALA A 67 -24.36 8.51 1.82
C ALA A 67 -24.25 7.04 1.36
N ASP A 68 -24.58 6.09 2.23
CA ASP A 68 -24.62 4.66 1.91
C ASP A 68 -25.63 4.38 0.79
N ARG A 69 -26.86 4.90 0.92
CA ARG A 69 -27.89 4.78 -0.13
C ARG A 69 -27.48 5.42 -1.45
N TRP A 70 -26.74 6.53 -1.41
CA TRP A 70 -26.20 7.15 -2.61
C TRP A 70 -25.15 6.24 -3.25
N PHE A 71 -24.22 5.71 -2.45
CA PHE A 71 -23.14 4.81 -2.88
C PHE A 71 -23.71 3.56 -3.54
N GLU A 72 -24.66 2.87 -2.90
CA GLU A 72 -25.30 1.65 -3.40
C GLU A 72 -26.05 1.86 -4.72
N ARG A 73 -26.62 3.06 -4.94
CA ARG A 73 -27.37 3.40 -6.16
C ARG A 73 -26.48 3.81 -7.32
N CYS A 74 -25.26 4.27 -7.04
CA CYS A 74 -24.33 4.68 -8.07
C CYS A 74 -23.86 3.46 -8.85
N TRP A 75 -23.52 3.67 -10.13
CA TRP A 75 -23.11 2.59 -11.03
C TRP A 75 -21.93 1.77 -10.48
N PHE A 76 -21.03 2.40 -9.72
CA PHE A 76 -19.90 1.77 -9.06
C PHE A 76 -20.28 0.92 -7.83
N GLY A 77 -21.38 1.22 -7.13
CA GLY A 77 -21.88 0.40 -6.03
C GLY A 77 -22.81 -0.71 -6.51
N MET A 78 -23.55 -0.48 -7.59
CA MET A 78 -24.51 -1.44 -8.15
C MET A 78 -23.83 -2.57 -8.93
N PHE A 79 -22.70 -2.29 -9.57
CA PHE A 79 -21.95 -3.25 -10.38
C PHE A 79 -20.46 -3.16 -10.01
N PRO A 80 -20.06 -3.68 -8.84
CA PRO A 80 -18.65 -3.71 -8.46
C PRO A 80 -17.88 -4.59 -9.44
N GLU A 81 -16.72 -4.11 -9.90
CA GLU A 81 -15.87 -4.91 -10.77
C GLU A 81 -15.34 -6.14 -10.01
N GLN A 82 -15.43 -7.33 -10.61
CA GLN A 82 -14.94 -8.60 -10.04
C GLN A 82 -13.42 -8.75 -10.18
N THR A 83 -12.68 -7.68 -9.87
CA THR A 83 -11.21 -7.63 -9.92
C THR A 83 -10.60 -8.39 -8.74
N LEU A 84 -9.34 -8.78 -8.89
CA LEU A 84 -8.60 -9.40 -7.79
C LEU A 84 -8.48 -8.45 -6.60
N LEU A 85 -8.25 -7.16 -6.86
CA LEU A 85 -8.20 -6.13 -5.81
C LEU A 85 -9.50 -6.12 -4.97
N SER A 86 -10.66 -6.13 -5.65
CA SER A 86 -11.96 -6.18 -4.98
C SER A 86 -12.11 -7.45 -4.14
N HIS A 87 -11.73 -8.60 -4.69
CA HIS A 87 -11.76 -9.88 -3.97
C HIS A 87 -10.88 -9.87 -2.72
N LEU A 88 -9.63 -9.39 -2.83
CA LEU A 88 -8.70 -9.30 -1.70
C LEU A 88 -9.29 -8.45 -0.57
N LEU A 89 -9.79 -7.25 -0.90
CA LEU A 89 -10.37 -6.32 0.06
C LEU A 89 -11.65 -6.89 0.71
N CYS A 90 -12.54 -7.52 -0.07
CA CYS A 90 -13.77 -8.11 0.44
C CYS A 90 -13.51 -9.26 1.42
N ASN A 91 -12.42 -10.02 1.23
CA ASN A 91 -12.03 -11.12 2.11
C ASN A 91 -11.09 -10.69 3.26
N GLY A 92 -10.82 -9.39 3.39
CA GLY A 92 -10.00 -8.83 4.47
C GLY A 92 -8.50 -9.03 4.31
N TYR A 93 -8.03 -9.40 3.11
CA TYR A 93 -6.62 -9.42 2.80
C TYR A 93 -6.09 -8.01 2.57
N GLU A 94 -4.86 -7.75 3.02
CA GLU A 94 -4.13 -6.54 2.67
C GLU A 94 -3.50 -6.72 1.28
N PRO A 95 -3.86 -5.90 0.27
CA PRO A 95 -3.30 -6.02 -1.07
C PRO A 95 -1.78 -5.81 -1.12
N GLU A 96 -1.20 -5.08 -0.15
CA GLU A 96 0.24 -4.95 0.04
C GLU A 96 0.92 -6.31 0.27
N ASN A 97 0.36 -7.15 1.14
CA ASN A 97 0.90 -8.48 1.44
C ASN A 97 0.88 -9.39 0.21
N TYR A 98 -0.15 -9.26 -0.63
CA TYR A 98 -0.24 -9.99 -1.89
C TYR A 98 0.92 -9.61 -2.83
N LEU A 99 1.22 -8.32 -2.96
CA LEU A 99 2.35 -7.88 -3.75
C LEU A 99 3.67 -8.34 -3.11
N ASP A 100 3.80 -8.29 -1.78
CA ASP A 100 5.02 -8.69 -1.07
C ASP A 100 5.36 -10.16 -1.30
N LEU A 101 4.37 -11.04 -1.31
CA LEU A 101 4.58 -12.44 -1.69
C LEU A 101 5.08 -12.61 -3.13
N LEU A 102 4.52 -11.85 -4.10
CA LEU A 102 4.99 -11.87 -5.49
C LEU A 102 6.44 -11.39 -5.62
N ASP A 103 6.77 -10.35 -4.85
CA ASP A 103 8.12 -9.81 -4.77
C ASP A 103 9.07 -10.86 -4.16
N CYS A 104 8.74 -11.45 -3.01
CA CYS A 104 9.52 -12.52 -2.38
C CYS A 104 9.84 -13.68 -3.34
N ILE A 105 8.83 -14.19 -4.08
CA ILE A 105 9.03 -15.25 -5.07
C ILE A 105 10.01 -14.80 -6.15
N LYS A 106 9.78 -13.61 -6.74
CA LYS A 106 10.65 -13.07 -7.79
C LYS A 106 12.10 -12.92 -7.32
N TYR A 107 12.32 -12.53 -6.08
CA TYR A 107 13.67 -12.37 -5.53
C TYR A 107 14.33 -13.71 -5.22
N ALA A 108 13.59 -14.67 -4.66
CA ALA A 108 14.07 -16.03 -4.47
C ALA A 108 14.45 -16.71 -5.79
N GLU A 109 13.65 -16.52 -6.85
CA GLU A 109 13.99 -16.97 -8.20
C GLU A 109 15.27 -16.30 -8.72
N TYR A 110 15.44 -15.01 -8.50
CA TYR A 110 16.66 -14.28 -8.87
C TYR A 110 17.90 -14.81 -8.13
N ASP A 111 17.81 -15.03 -6.82
CA ASP A 111 18.91 -15.58 -6.02
C ASP A 111 19.28 -16.98 -6.49
N LYS A 112 18.30 -17.82 -6.86
CA LYS A 112 18.56 -19.13 -7.48
C LYS A 112 19.26 -19.03 -8.82
N GLU A 113 18.91 -18.07 -9.67
CA GLU A 113 19.63 -17.86 -10.93
C GLU A 113 21.07 -17.39 -10.66
N ARG A 114 21.29 -16.48 -9.70
CA ARG A 114 22.64 -16.04 -9.29
C ARG A 114 23.48 -17.20 -8.75
N ALA A 115 22.89 -18.10 -7.97
CA ALA A 115 23.57 -19.27 -7.43
C ALA A 115 24.14 -20.19 -8.53
N LYS A 116 23.54 -20.21 -9.73
CA LYS A 116 24.09 -20.94 -10.89
C LYS A 116 25.35 -20.28 -11.47
N GLU A 117 25.48 -18.97 -11.32
CA GLU A 117 26.64 -18.21 -11.76
C GLU A 117 27.82 -18.34 -10.78
N VAL A 118 27.52 -18.54 -9.49
CA VAL A 118 28.53 -18.70 -8.43
C VAL A 118 28.23 -19.94 -7.56
N PRO A 119 28.39 -21.17 -8.08
CA PRO A 119 28.01 -22.41 -7.38
C PRO A 119 28.83 -22.71 -6.12
N GLU A 120 29.93 -21.99 -5.89
CA GLU A 120 30.77 -22.14 -4.70
C GLU A 120 30.21 -21.40 -3.47
N GLU A 121 29.31 -20.44 -3.68
CA GLU A 121 28.68 -19.65 -2.61
C GLU A 121 27.39 -20.25 -2.07
N TYR A 122 26.80 -21.21 -2.79
CA TYR A 122 25.52 -21.82 -2.45
C TYR A 122 25.62 -23.33 -2.41
N ASP A 123 25.14 -23.95 -1.34
CA ASP A 123 25.03 -25.40 -1.27
C ASP A 123 23.64 -25.93 -1.68
N GLU A 124 23.54 -27.25 -1.87
CA GLU A 124 22.26 -27.90 -2.25
C GLU A 124 21.17 -27.75 -1.17
N GLU A 125 21.56 -27.57 0.09
CA GLU A 125 20.63 -27.42 1.21
C GLU A 125 19.99 -26.02 1.17
N GLU A 126 20.79 -24.97 0.96
CA GLU A 126 20.35 -23.59 0.78
C GLU A 126 19.39 -23.45 -0.41
N LEU A 127 19.71 -24.05 -1.56
CA LEU A 127 18.81 -24.05 -2.72
C LEU A 127 17.49 -24.76 -2.43
N SER A 128 17.52 -25.86 -1.67
CA SER A 128 16.32 -26.58 -1.26
C SER A 128 15.46 -25.77 -0.27
N PHE A 129 16.06 -24.95 0.58
CA PHE A 129 15.32 -24.03 1.44
C PHE A 129 14.60 -22.97 0.61
N ILE A 130 15.28 -22.38 -0.38
CA ILE A 130 14.67 -21.39 -1.28
C ILE A 130 13.50 -22.01 -2.05
N ASP A 131 13.63 -23.25 -2.53
CA ASP A 131 12.52 -23.98 -3.17
C ASP A 131 11.32 -24.17 -2.23
N GLY A 132 11.58 -24.45 -0.95
CA GLY A 132 10.53 -24.56 0.07
C GLY A 132 9.81 -23.23 0.30
N ASP A 133 10.56 -22.14 0.43
CA ASP A 133 10.02 -20.79 0.65
C ASP A 133 9.16 -20.33 -0.54
N ILE A 134 9.63 -20.56 -1.77
CA ILE A 134 8.86 -20.26 -2.99
C ILE A 134 7.54 -21.02 -2.97
N ALA A 135 7.55 -22.32 -2.69
CA ALA A 135 6.35 -23.15 -2.68
C ALA A 135 5.34 -22.68 -1.61
N GLU A 136 5.81 -22.29 -0.42
CA GLU A 136 4.95 -21.75 0.64
C GLU A 136 4.31 -20.42 0.22
N TRP A 137 5.06 -19.52 -0.42
CA TRP A 137 4.51 -18.25 -0.89
C TRP A 137 3.53 -18.43 -2.06
N GLU A 138 3.79 -19.38 -2.96
CA GLU A 138 2.85 -19.74 -4.03
C GLU A 138 1.54 -20.30 -3.47
N GLU A 139 1.59 -21.14 -2.44
CA GLU A 139 0.40 -21.66 -1.75
C GLU A 139 -0.40 -20.53 -1.11
N LYS A 140 0.26 -19.58 -0.41
CA LYS A 140 -0.41 -18.40 0.14
C LYS A 140 -1.07 -17.55 -0.94
N LEU A 141 -0.40 -17.32 -2.08
CA LEU A 141 -0.99 -16.58 -3.20
C LEU A 141 -2.19 -17.32 -3.79
N HIS A 142 -2.16 -18.65 -3.83
CA HIS A 142 -3.29 -19.47 -4.25
C HIS A 142 -4.47 -19.31 -3.29
N ASP A 143 -4.23 -19.40 -1.98
CA ASP A 143 -5.26 -19.24 -0.95
C ASP A 143 -5.91 -17.84 -1.00
N MET A 144 -5.10 -16.79 -1.22
CA MET A 144 -5.60 -15.42 -1.37
C MET A 144 -6.46 -15.22 -2.63
N ARG A 145 -6.41 -16.14 -3.60
CA ARG A 145 -7.23 -16.14 -4.81
C ARG A 145 -8.36 -17.19 -4.73
N GLU A 146 -8.45 -17.93 -3.63
CA GLU A 146 -9.43 -19.00 -3.48
C GLU A 146 -10.85 -18.42 -3.56
N ASN A 147 -11.73 -19.04 -4.34
CA ASN A 147 -13.10 -18.58 -4.57
C ASN A 147 -13.21 -17.22 -5.31
N TRP A 148 -12.13 -16.71 -5.89
CA TRP A 148 -12.22 -15.60 -6.82
C TRP A 148 -12.72 -16.11 -8.19
N GLU A 149 -13.94 -15.71 -8.55
CA GLU A 149 -14.62 -16.15 -9.77
C GLU A 149 -14.83 -14.97 -10.74
N PRO A 150 -13.81 -14.51 -11.47
CA PRO A 150 -13.97 -13.43 -12.44
C PRO A 150 -14.88 -13.86 -13.59
N GLU A 151 -15.67 -12.91 -14.14
CA GLU A 151 -16.63 -13.19 -15.23
C GLU A 151 -15.95 -13.68 -16.52
N THR A 152 -14.69 -13.33 -16.71
CA THR A 152 -13.85 -13.71 -17.85
C THR A 152 -12.47 -14.13 -17.35
N GLU A 153 -11.73 -14.86 -18.18
CA GLU A 153 -10.33 -15.21 -17.89
C GLU A 153 -9.52 -13.93 -17.58
N PRO A 154 -8.98 -13.79 -16.37
CA PRO A 154 -8.37 -12.54 -15.94
C PRO A 154 -6.98 -12.37 -16.55
N ASN A 155 -6.67 -11.15 -16.98
CA ASN A 155 -5.29 -10.77 -17.28
C ASN A 155 -4.56 -10.47 -15.97
N MET A 156 -3.84 -11.45 -15.42
CA MET A 156 -3.12 -11.30 -14.15
C MET A 156 -2.13 -10.13 -14.15
N GLY A 157 -1.54 -9.77 -15.29
CA GLY A 157 -0.69 -8.59 -15.38
C GLY A 157 -1.45 -7.29 -15.11
N GLU A 158 -2.64 -7.14 -15.70
CA GLU A 158 -3.52 -5.98 -15.46
C GLU A 158 -4.05 -5.96 -14.02
N GLU A 159 -4.39 -7.12 -13.46
CA GLU A 159 -4.82 -7.23 -12.06
C GLU A 159 -3.73 -6.81 -11.07
N ILE A 160 -2.49 -7.26 -11.29
CA ILE A 160 -1.34 -6.88 -10.46
C ILE A 160 -1.06 -5.38 -10.59
N GLU A 161 -1.10 -4.81 -11.80
CA GLU A 161 -0.92 -3.37 -11.98
C GLU A 161 -2.05 -2.55 -11.32
N ARG A 162 -3.29 -3.05 -11.32
CA ARG A 162 -4.39 -2.44 -10.58
C ARG A 162 -4.13 -2.41 -9.08
N ILE A 163 -3.64 -3.52 -8.51
CA ILE A 163 -3.28 -3.60 -7.09
C ILE A 163 -2.13 -2.64 -6.78
N LYS A 164 -1.05 -2.63 -7.58
CA LYS A 164 0.08 -1.70 -7.41
C LYS A 164 -0.36 -0.25 -7.40
N LYS A 165 -1.18 0.13 -8.38
CA LYS A 165 -1.72 1.49 -8.48
C LYS A 165 -2.54 1.86 -7.24
N TRP A 166 -3.39 0.96 -6.76
CA TRP A 166 -4.18 1.19 -5.55
C TRP A 166 -3.31 1.34 -4.30
N VAL A 167 -2.29 0.50 -4.15
CA VAL A 167 -1.33 0.58 -3.03
C VAL A 167 -0.58 1.91 -3.07
N GLU A 168 -0.09 2.33 -4.23
CA GLU A 168 0.61 3.61 -4.41
C GLU A 168 -0.31 4.79 -4.08
N GLU A 169 -1.53 4.82 -4.63
CA GLU A 169 -2.52 5.88 -4.33
C GLU A 169 -2.89 5.91 -2.83
N LYS A 170 -3.00 4.75 -2.17
CA LYS A 170 -3.23 4.64 -0.72
C LYS A 170 -2.05 5.15 0.09
N GLU A 171 -0.82 4.80 -0.26
CA GLU A 171 0.40 5.28 0.41
C GLU A 171 0.53 6.81 0.30
N GLU A 172 0.34 7.35 -0.92
CA GLU A 172 0.34 8.79 -1.18
C GLU A 172 -0.74 9.50 -0.36
N LEU A 173 -1.97 8.96 -0.37
CA LEU A 173 -3.07 9.50 0.41
C LEU A 173 -2.73 9.47 1.89
N LEU A 174 -2.17 8.39 2.42
CA LEU A 174 -1.76 8.27 3.82
C LEU A 174 -0.54 9.13 4.18
N LEU A 175 0.04 9.86 3.21
CA LEU A 175 1.27 10.64 3.34
C LEU A 175 2.40 9.78 3.94
N LYS A 176 2.39 8.48 3.64
CA LYS A 176 3.46 7.55 3.99
C LYS A 176 4.54 7.64 2.91
N ASN A 177 5.16 8.81 2.75
CA ASN A 177 6.45 8.88 2.06
C ASN A 177 7.54 8.17 2.89
N GLU A 178 7.31 8.04 4.20
CA GLU A 178 8.08 7.26 5.14
C GLU A 178 7.64 5.79 5.04
N ASN A 179 8.58 4.89 4.72
CA ASN A 179 8.36 3.44 4.56
C ASN A 179 7.61 3.04 3.27
N ARG A 180 7.83 3.77 2.17
CA ARG A 180 7.37 3.37 0.84
C ARG A 180 7.85 1.94 0.54
N ARG A 181 7.03 1.13 -0.13
CA ARG A 181 7.42 -0.21 -0.56
C ARG A 181 8.66 -0.20 -1.49
N PRO A 182 9.58 -1.19 -1.38
CA PRO A 182 10.64 -1.39 -2.37
C PRO A 182 10.08 -1.46 -3.79
N GLN A 183 10.76 -0.80 -4.72
CA GLN A 183 10.41 -0.75 -6.14
C GLN A 183 11.43 -1.50 -7.01
N THR A 184 12.52 -1.97 -6.42
CA THR A 184 13.66 -2.61 -7.12
C THR A 184 14.20 -3.77 -6.29
N ILE A 185 14.95 -4.67 -6.94
CA ILE A 185 15.62 -5.81 -6.28
C ILE A 185 16.55 -5.32 -5.18
N GLU A 186 17.32 -4.28 -5.47
CA GLU A 186 18.29 -3.73 -4.54
C GLU A 186 17.61 -3.10 -3.32
N GLN A 187 16.51 -2.37 -3.50
CA GLN A 187 15.71 -1.85 -2.38
C GLN A 187 15.07 -2.95 -1.54
N PHE A 188 14.69 -4.08 -2.14
CA PHE A 188 14.12 -5.19 -1.39
C PHE A 188 15.14 -5.88 -0.49
N HIS A 189 16.36 -6.11 -0.99
CA HIS A 189 17.44 -6.62 -0.13
C HIS A 189 17.79 -5.65 1.00
N ILE A 190 17.75 -4.33 0.72
CA ILE A 190 17.84 -3.32 1.79
C ILE A 190 16.71 -3.49 2.80
N LYS A 191 15.47 -3.70 2.35
CA LYS A 191 14.33 -3.94 3.25
C LYS A 191 14.51 -5.20 4.10
N GLN A 192 14.88 -6.34 3.50
CA GLN A 192 15.12 -7.57 4.24
C GLN A 192 16.21 -7.38 5.30
N TRP A 193 17.33 -6.78 4.90
CA TRP A 193 18.41 -6.47 5.82
C TRP A 193 17.93 -5.57 6.98
N ILE A 194 17.06 -4.58 6.71
CA ILE A 194 16.47 -3.75 7.76
C ILE A 194 15.59 -4.60 8.69
N ASP A 195 14.72 -5.43 8.14
CA ASP A 195 13.79 -6.26 8.91
C ASP A 195 14.55 -7.28 9.80
N ASP A 196 15.68 -7.81 9.32
CA ASP A 196 16.58 -8.71 10.06
C ASP A 196 17.44 -7.97 11.10
N THR A 197 17.93 -6.77 10.76
CA THR A 197 18.88 -6.01 11.60
C THR A 197 18.17 -5.28 12.74
N PHE A 198 16.97 -4.75 12.51
CA PHE A 198 16.26 -3.92 13.48
C PHE A 198 15.13 -4.71 14.17
N VAL A 199 15.47 -5.43 15.24
CA VAL A 199 14.58 -6.30 16.07
C VAL A 199 13.29 -5.62 16.60
N LYS A 200 13.22 -4.28 16.60
CA LYS A 200 12.03 -3.49 17.00
C LYS A 200 11.51 -2.54 15.92
N GLY A 201 11.93 -2.78 14.67
CA GLY A 201 11.65 -1.93 13.53
C GLY A 201 12.61 -0.74 13.42
N CYS A 202 12.84 -0.32 12.18
CA CYS A 202 13.32 1.00 11.84
C CYS A 202 12.16 2.01 12.00
N LEU A 203 12.45 3.24 12.45
CA LEU A 203 11.41 4.27 12.58
C LEU A 203 10.93 4.74 11.20
N ARG A 204 11.87 4.95 10.27
CA ARG A 204 11.60 5.47 8.92
C ARG A 204 12.63 5.02 7.90
N VAL A 205 12.18 4.49 6.76
CA VAL A 205 13.00 4.20 5.59
C VAL A 205 12.59 5.12 4.45
N GLU A 206 13.58 5.76 3.84
CA GLU A 206 13.43 6.55 2.61
C GLU A 206 14.36 5.98 1.53
N TYR A 207 13.78 5.36 0.49
CA TYR A 207 14.55 4.94 -0.68
C TYR A 207 14.94 6.17 -1.51
N THR A 208 16.25 6.41 -1.62
CA THR A 208 16.81 7.63 -2.25
C THR A 208 17.30 7.39 -3.68
N GLY A 209 17.40 6.13 -4.10
CA GLY A 209 17.88 5.71 -5.41
C GLY A 209 17.49 4.27 -5.70
N LYS A 210 18.01 3.71 -6.80
CA LYS A 210 17.75 2.31 -7.20
C LYS A 210 18.27 1.33 -6.13
N ASP A 211 19.41 1.65 -5.53
CA ASP A 211 20.18 0.76 -4.66
C ASP A 211 20.58 1.46 -3.36
N THR A 212 19.96 2.59 -3.01
CA THR A 212 20.32 3.39 -1.84
C THR A 212 19.11 3.76 -0.98
N ALA A 213 19.29 3.79 0.34
CA ALA A 213 18.27 4.19 1.29
C ALA A 213 18.84 5.02 2.46
N LYS A 214 17.99 5.85 3.05
CA LYS A 214 18.21 6.48 4.35
C LYS A 214 17.31 5.84 5.37
N ILE A 215 17.90 5.44 6.49
CA ILE A 215 17.25 4.70 7.57
C ILE A 215 17.35 5.56 8.82
N MET A 216 16.22 5.81 9.48
CA MET A 216 16.18 6.43 10.79
C MET A 216 15.98 5.34 11.84
N ASP A 217 16.98 5.15 12.70
CA ASP A 217 16.89 4.17 13.77
C ASP A 217 15.98 4.66 14.92
N ASN A 218 15.73 3.79 15.90
CA ASN A 218 14.88 4.10 17.06
C ASN A 218 15.44 5.18 18.00
N LYS A 219 16.69 5.61 17.81
CA LYS A 219 17.34 6.69 18.57
C LYS A 219 17.31 8.03 17.81
N GLY A 220 16.88 8.02 16.55
CA GLY A 220 16.83 9.18 15.67
C GLY A 220 18.12 9.39 14.87
N ASP A 221 19.05 8.43 14.89
CA ASP A 221 20.26 8.47 14.09
C ASP A 221 19.94 8.09 12.63
N ILE A 222 20.54 8.80 11.68
CA ILE A 222 20.35 8.55 10.24
C ILE A 222 21.51 7.70 9.73
N ILE A 223 21.19 6.55 9.17
CA ILE A 223 22.12 5.62 8.52
C ILE A 223 21.83 5.65 7.03
N CYS A 224 22.84 5.94 6.21
CA CYS A 224 22.74 5.80 4.76
C CYS A 224 23.29 4.44 4.36
N VAL A 225 22.53 3.66 3.58
CA VAL A 225 22.97 2.35 3.11
C VAL A 225 22.88 2.25 1.59
N GLU A 226 23.77 1.43 1.02
CA GLU A 226 23.73 0.99 -0.36
C GLU A 226 23.73 -0.54 -0.45
N TYR A 227 23.02 -1.08 -1.45
CA TYR A 227 23.13 -2.50 -1.80
C TYR A 227 24.11 -2.67 -2.95
N LYS A 228 25.18 -3.43 -2.70
CA LYS A 228 26.27 -3.60 -3.67
C LYS A 228 26.98 -4.94 -3.51
N ASP A 229 27.25 -5.59 -4.64
CA ASP A 229 27.88 -6.91 -4.74
C ASP A 229 27.24 -7.96 -3.80
N GLY A 230 25.91 -7.98 -3.71
CA GLY A 230 25.17 -8.96 -2.91
C GLY A 230 24.94 -8.58 -1.44
N GLU A 231 25.55 -7.49 -0.95
CA GLU A 231 25.47 -7.09 0.47
C GLU A 231 24.97 -5.66 0.66
N VAL A 232 24.28 -5.42 1.78
CA VAL A 232 23.89 -4.08 2.23
C VAL A 232 25.00 -3.51 3.10
N ARG A 233 25.48 -2.31 2.76
CA ARG A 233 26.62 -1.64 3.41
C ARG A 233 26.26 -0.21 3.78
N GLU A 234 26.81 0.29 4.89
CA GLU A 234 26.71 1.72 5.20
C GLU A 234 27.52 2.55 4.17
N CYS A 235 26.93 3.60 3.63
CA CYS A 235 27.61 4.55 2.78
C CYS A 235 28.70 5.26 3.59
N GLN A 236 29.96 5.21 3.15
CA GLN A 236 31.01 6.06 3.71
C GLN A 236 30.81 7.50 3.21
N GLU A 237 30.80 8.48 4.12
CA GLU A 237 30.87 9.92 3.77
C GLU A 237 32.14 10.28 2.99
#